data_AF-B0BMJ2-F1
#
_entry.id   AF-B0BMJ2-F1
#
_cell.length_a   1.000
_cell.length_b   1.000
_cell.length_c   1.000
_cell.angle_alpha   90.00
_cell.angle_beta   90.00
_cell.angle_gamma   90.00
#
_symmetry.space_group_name_H-M   'P 1'
#
loop_
_entity.id
_entity.type
_entity.pdbx_description
1 polymer ?
#
loop_
_entity_poly.entity_id
_entity_poly.type
_entity_poly.pdbx_seq_one_letter_code
_entity_poly.pdbx_strand_id
1 'polypeptide(L)'
;MEFDLGEYFRAAFEDKLLVKMPDREDDFLTPATRLLEKRREMVEVEQALSTQKEEFQMKSESLQQRRAELELKEEKLKDSLFKFDKFLKENDSKRKRALHKAAEERQLAAHKEREALRLQAENTQLMQRKGTLLERQEKNSKYQQYLQRVLERTDEFQEVQEMIDRFNTLMATQNKLLKRDLENQELAEREKARLLHYQEETRSQILELNNQIAQLQGELERVRAVAFQWESRWAQIQNTAAENTLRLGRIRMSTLNLFQTISKQMRLKTEISVEDTEAQLEKIQICFEDLSAIYKDLKKAGTTPQTPAVPTTN
;
A
#
# COMPACT_ATOMS: atom_id res chain seq x y z
N MET A 1 -109.60 -76.86 0.48
CA MET A 1 -110.37 -78.10 0.25
C MET A 1 -109.37 -79.21 0.36
N GLU A 2 -109.31 -79.84 1.53
CA GLU A 2 -108.46 -81.02 1.75
C GLU A 2 -108.90 -82.09 0.76
N PHE A 3 -107.99 -82.50 -0.11
CA PHE A 3 -108.20 -83.64 -0.98
C PHE A 3 -108.12 -84.86 -0.07
N ASP A 4 -109.28 -85.29 0.46
CA ASP A 4 -109.37 -86.50 1.27
C ASP A 4 -108.94 -87.68 0.39
N LEU A 5 -107.72 -88.15 0.64
CA LEU A 5 -107.14 -89.30 -0.03
C LEU A 5 -108.13 -90.48 0.03
N GLY A 6 -108.93 -90.60 1.09
CA GLY A 6 -109.96 -91.63 1.25
C GLY A 6 -111.06 -91.59 0.19
N GLU A 7 -111.68 -90.43 -0.06
CA GLU A 7 -112.69 -90.24 -1.12
C GLU A 7 -112.09 -90.40 -2.51
N TYR A 8 -110.87 -89.86 -2.76
CA TYR A 8 -110.18 -90.04 -4.04
C TYR A 8 -109.84 -91.51 -4.31
N PHE A 9 -109.36 -92.25 -3.31
CA PHE A 9 -109.13 -93.68 -3.44
C PHE A 9 -110.44 -94.44 -3.61
N ARG A 10 -111.54 -94.09 -2.91
CA ARG A 10 -112.85 -94.74 -3.08
C ARG A 10 -113.40 -94.52 -4.50
N ALA A 11 -113.40 -93.27 -4.97
CA ALA A 11 -113.80 -92.93 -6.34
C ALA A 11 -112.88 -93.58 -7.39
N ALA A 12 -111.56 -93.54 -7.21
CA ALA A 12 -110.63 -94.23 -8.10
C ALA A 12 -110.78 -95.75 -8.05
N PHE A 13 -111.21 -96.33 -6.93
CA PHE A 13 -111.50 -97.75 -6.78
C PHE A 13 -112.82 -98.13 -7.44
N GLU A 14 -113.85 -97.30 -7.32
CA GLU A 14 -115.11 -97.46 -8.07
C GLU A 14 -114.89 -97.31 -9.59
N ASP A 15 -114.10 -96.33 -10.01
CA ASP A 15 -113.94 -96.01 -11.44
C ASP A 15 -112.92 -96.93 -12.14
N LYS A 16 -111.88 -97.40 -11.44
CA LYS A 16 -110.85 -98.29 -12.04
C LYS A 16 -111.02 -99.78 -11.72
N LEU A 17 -111.67 -100.15 -10.60
CA LEU A 17 -111.78 -101.56 -10.18
C LEU A 17 -113.20 -102.13 -10.27
N LEU A 18 -114.26 -101.31 -10.21
CA LEU A 18 -115.66 -101.73 -10.37
C LEU A 18 -116.15 -101.69 -11.83
N VAL A 19 -115.24 -101.96 -12.78
CA VAL A 19 -115.66 -102.35 -14.13
C VAL A 19 -116.50 -103.62 -13.97
N LYS A 20 -117.81 -103.49 -14.22
CA LYS A 20 -118.77 -104.59 -14.31
C LYS A 20 -118.10 -105.75 -15.02
N MET A 21 -117.78 -106.81 -14.27
CA MET A 21 -117.34 -108.06 -14.89
C MET A 21 -118.42 -108.43 -15.90
N PRO A 22 -118.11 -108.51 -17.21
CA PRO A 22 -119.03 -109.10 -18.16
C PRO A 22 -119.37 -110.50 -17.65
N ASP A 23 -120.63 -110.88 -17.79
CA ASP A 23 -121.12 -112.20 -17.40
C ASP A 23 -120.14 -113.28 -17.87
N ARG A 24 -119.77 -114.14 -16.94
CA ARG A 24 -118.83 -115.26 -17.12
C ARG A 24 -119.30 -116.18 -18.24
N GLU A 25 -118.95 -115.90 -19.49
CA GLU A 25 -119.03 -116.88 -20.58
C GLU A 25 -117.84 -117.87 -20.54
N ASP A 26 -116.98 -117.75 -19.52
CA ASP A 26 -115.81 -118.59 -19.24
C ASP A 26 -116.11 -119.99 -18.71
N ASP A 27 -117.37 -120.45 -18.69
CA ASP A 27 -117.70 -121.82 -18.27
C ASP A 27 -117.54 -122.86 -19.40
N PHE A 28 -117.27 -122.42 -20.64
CA PHE A 28 -116.85 -123.31 -21.73
C PHE A 28 -115.37 -123.19 -22.08
N LEU A 29 -114.61 -122.35 -21.37
CA LEU A 29 -113.18 -122.23 -21.55
C LEU A 29 -112.47 -123.34 -20.78
N THR A 30 -111.94 -124.31 -21.52
CA THR A 30 -111.10 -125.39 -20.97
C THR A 30 -110.02 -124.80 -20.05
N PRO A 31 -109.58 -125.50 -18.99
CA PRO A 31 -108.49 -125.04 -18.12
C PRO A 31 -107.24 -124.53 -18.87
N ALA A 32 -107.04 -124.98 -20.11
CA ALA A 32 -106.02 -124.50 -21.03
C ALA A 32 -106.16 -123.02 -21.43
N THR A 33 -107.37 -122.48 -21.65
CA THR A 33 -107.57 -121.10 -22.12
C THR A 33 -107.46 -120.06 -21.01
N ARG A 34 -107.95 -120.33 -19.78
CA ARG A 34 -107.66 -119.46 -18.61
C ARG A 34 -106.17 -119.38 -18.31
N LEU A 35 -105.45 -120.50 -18.50
CA LEU A 35 -104.00 -120.52 -18.36
C LEU A 35 -103.32 -119.63 -19.42
N LEU A 36 -103.87 -119.57 -20.63
CA LEU A 36 -103.37 -118.69 -21.70
C LEU A 36 -103.62 -117.21 -21.40
N GLU A 37 -104.79 -116.84 -20.87
CA GLU A 37 -105.06 -115.45 -20.49
C GLU A 37 -104.22 -114.97 -19.32
N LYS A 38 -104.09 -115.77 -18.25
CA LYS A 38 -103.18 -115.43 -17.14
C LYS A 38 -101.73 -115.37 -17.58
N ARG A 39 -101.33 -116.20 -18.54
CA ARG A 39 -100.02 -116.06 -19.21
C ARG A 39 -99.91 -114.76 -19.99
N ARG A 40 -100.96 -114.35 -20.71
CA ARG A 40 -100.98 -113.09 -21.45
C ARG A 40 -100.91 -111.86 -20.52
N GLU A 41 -101.69 -111.82 -19.45
CA GLU A 41 -101.62 -110.75 -18.44
C GLU A 41 -100.25 -110.70 -17.75
N MET A 42 -99.70 -111.86 -17.37
CA MET A 42 -98.33 -111.96 -16.86
C MET A 42 -97.33 -111.37 -17.84
N VAL A 43 -97.45 -111.70 -19.13
CA VAL A 43 -96.59 -111.16 -20.19
C VAL A 43 -96.75 -109.65 -20.35
N GLU A 44 -97.99 -109.12 -20.29
CA GLU A 44 -98.26 -107.67 -20.38
C GLU A 44 -97.70 -106.90 -19.16
N VAL A 45 -97.85 -107.43 -17.94
CA VAL A 45 -97.27 -106.83 -16.72
C VAL A 45 -95.74 -106.95 -16.71
N GLU A 46 -95.18 -108.07 -17.15
CA GLU A 46 -93.73 -108.22 -17.32
C GLU A 46 -93.20 -107.22 -18.36
N GLN A 47 -93.91 -107.00 -19.46
CA GLN A 47 -93.56 -105.97 -20.46
C GLN A 47 -93.64 -104.55 -19.87
N ALA A 48 -94.69 -104.23 -19.10
CA ALA A 48 -94.83 -102.93 -18.43
C ALA A 48 -93.73 -102.71 -17.37
N LEU A 49 -93.38 -103.75 -16.61
CA LEU A 49 -92.30 -103.69 -15.64
C LEU A 49 -90.93 -103.58 -16.33
N SER A 50 -90.74 -104.27 -17.47
CA SER A 50 -89.53 -104.16 -18.28
C SER A 50 -89.35 -102.75 -18.80
N THR A 51 -90.39 -102.17 -19.40
CA THR A 51 -90.38 -100.79 -19.91
C THR A 51 -90.13 -99.76 -18.79
N GLN A 52 -90.75 -99.91 -17.61
CA GLN A 52 -90.48 -99.01 -16.48
C GLN A 52 -89.04 -99.16 -15.93
N LYS A 53 -88.51 -100.38 -15.88
CA LYS A 53 -87.10 -100.61 -15.52
C LYS A 53 -86.17 -99.97 -16.54
N GLU A 54 -86.47 -100.08 -17.83
CA GLU A 54 -85.73 -99.40 -18.90
C GLU A 54 -85.79 -97.88 -18.75
N GLU A 55 -86.96 -97.29 -18.49
CA GLU A 55 -87.09 -95.84 -18.26
C GLU A 55 -86.31 -95.37 -17.01
N PHE A 56 -86.39 -96.11 -15.91
CA PHE A 56 -85.66 -95.80 -14.69
C PHE A 56 -84.15 -95.90 -14.93
N GLN A 57 -83.72 -96.94 -15.63
CA GLN A 57 -82.33 -97.12 -16.02
C GLN A 57 -81.85 -95.95 -16.89
N MET A 58 -82.60 -95.57 -17.91
CA MET A 58 -82.31 -94.42 -18.77
C MET A 58 -82.22 -93.10 -17.98
N LYS A 59 -83.12 -92.85 -17.02
CA LYS A 59 -83.07 -91.67 -16.14
C LYS A 59 -81.89 -91.70 -15.18
N SER A 60 -81.61 -92.86 -14.58
CA SER A 60 -80.46 -93.05 -13.69
C SER A 60 -79.16 -92.79 -14.43
N GLU A 61 -79.01 -93.35 -15.63
CA GLU A 61 -77.87 -93.11 -16.51
C GLU A 61 -77.74 -91.64 -16.91
N SER A 62 -78.84 -90.98 -17.27
CA SER A 62 -78.85 -89.55 -17.59
C SER A 62 -78.44 -88.67 -16.39
N LEU A 63 -78.93 -88.96 -15.19
CA LEU A 63 -78.56 -88.25 -13.97
C LEU A 63 -77.11 -88.51 -13.57
N GLN A 64 -76.62 -89.73 -13.73
CA GLN A 64 -75.23 -90.09 -13.49
C GLN A 64 -74.30 -89.37 -14.47
N GLN A 65 -74.64 -89.34 -15.77
CA GLN A 65 -73.95 -88.54 -16.78
C GLN A 65 -73.93 -87.06 -16.39
N ARG A 66 -75.06 -86.50 -15.95
CA ARG A 66 -75.14 -85.09 -15.53
C ARG A 66 -74.30 -84.78 -14.29
N ARG A 67 -74.27 -85.68 -13.30
CA ARG A 67 -73.41 -85.53 -12.12
C ARG A 67 -71.93 -85.57 -12.51
N ALA A 68 -71.53 -86.53 -13.33
CA ALA A 68 -70.16 -86.61 -13.84
C ALA A 68 -69.76 -85.36 -14.66
N GLU A 69 -70.68 -84.81 -15.47
CA GLU A 69 -70.44 -83.54 -16.18
C GLU A 69 -70.26 -82.35 -15.23
N LEU A 70 -71.04 -82.28 -14.15
CA LEU A 70 -70.96 -81.19 -13.16
C LEU A 70 -69.68 -81.27 -12.35
N GLU A 71 -69.28 -82.46 -11.90
CA GLU A 71 -68.01 -82.69 -11.22
C GLU A 71 -66.83 -82.29 -12.10
N LEU A 72 -66.83 -82.71 -13.37
CA LEU A 72 -65.81 -82.33 -14.34
C LEU A 72 -65.77 -80.80 -14.56
N LYS A 73 -66.92 -80.12 -14.58
CA LYS A 73 -66.98 -78.65 -14.69
C LYS A 73 -66.48 -77.96 -13.42
N GLU A 74 -66.76 -78.52 -12.25
CA GLU A 74 -66.28 -78.00 -10.97
C GLU A 74 -64.76 -78.11 -10.86
N GLU A 75 -64.17 -79.27 -11.22
CA GLU A 75 -62.72 -79.45 -11.27
C GLU A 75 -62.06 -78.47 -12.26
N LYS A 76 -62.63 -78.32 -13.46
CA LYS A 76 -62.16 -77.33 -14.44
C LYS A 76 -62.20 -75.90 -13.88
N LEU A 77 -63.23 -75.56 -13.11
CA LEU A 77 -63.36 -74.24 -12.49
C LEU A 77 -62.31 -74.05 -11.39
N LYS A 78 -62.09 -75.04 -10.51
CA LYS A 78 -61.02 -75.02 -9.49
C LYS A 78 -59.64 -74.87 -10.13
N ASP A 79 -59.34 -75.64 -11.17
CA ASP A 79 -58.10 -75.53 -11.93
C ASP A 79 -57.92 -74.13 -12.54
N SER A 80 -58.99 -73.57 -13.10
CA SER A 80 -58.96 -72.20 -13.64
C SER A 80 -58.69 -71.16 -12.55
N LEU A 81 -59.28 -71.31 -11.35
CA LEU A 81 -59.05 -70.43 -10.21
C LEU A 81 -57.60 -70.47 -9.73
N PHE A 82 -57.00 -71.65 -9.61
CA PHE A 82 -55.58 -71.78 -9.29
C PHE A 82 -54.68 -71.13 -10.35
N LYS A 83 -55.02 -71.31 -11.63
CA LYS A 83 -54.31 -70.64 -12.73
C LYS A 83 -54.44 -69.12 -12.66
N PHE A 84 -55.63 -68.61 -12.34
CA PHE A 84 -55.87 -67.17 -12.17
C PHE A 84 -55.13 -66.58 -10.95
N ASP A 85 -55.16 -67.23 -9.79
CA ASP A 85 -54.42 -66.76 -8.61
C ASP A 85 -52.91 -66.71 -8.88
N LYS A 86 -52.36 -67.77 -9.50
CA LYS A 86 -50.96 -67.81 -9.92
C LYS A 86 -50.65 -66.67 -10.91
N PHE A 87 -51.51 -66.49 -11.92
CA PHE A 87 -51.35 -65.41 -12.90
C PHE A 87 -51.39 -64.02 -12.25
N LEU A 88 -52.30 -63.76 -11.31
CA LEU A 88 -52.39 -62.50 -10.59
C LEU A 88 -51.15 -62.23 -9.74
N LYS A 89 -50.63 -63.24 -9.01
CA LYS A 89 -49.38 -63.13 -8.23
C LYS A 89 -48.16 -62.86 -9.11
N GLU A 90 -48.05 -63.55 -10.24
CA GLU A 90 -46.97 -63.33 -11.19
C GLU A 90 -47.07 -61.95 -11.86
N ASN A 91 -48.28 -61.52 -12.23
CA ASN A 91 -48.51 -60.21 -12.83
C ASN A 91 -48.21 -59.09 -11.83
N ASP A 92 -48.67 -59.18 -10.59
CA ASP A 92 -48.36 -58.20 -9.54
C ASP A 92 -46.86 -58.14 -9.24
N SER A 93 -46.18 -59.29 -9.21
CA SER A 93 -44.73 -59.35 -9.06
C SER A 93 -43.99 -58.72 -10.25
N LYS A 94 -44.45 -58.96 -11.50
CA LYS A 94 -43.91 -58.30 -12.71
C LYS A 94 -44.15 -56.79 -12.67
N ARG A 95 -45.34 -56.36 -12.28
CA ARG A 95 -45.72 -54.95 -12.13
C ARG A 95 -44.84 -54.24 -11.09
N LYS A 96 -44.66 -54.83 -9.91
CA LYS A 96 -43.80 -54.29 -8.85
C LYS A 96 -42.35 -54.15 -9.32
N ARG A 97 -41.77 -55.17 -9.97
CA ARG A 97 -40.41 -55.09 -10.53
C ARG A 97 -40.29 -54.02 -11.61
N ALA A 98 -41.28 -53.92 -12.50
CA ALA A 98 -41.30 -52.91 -13.55
C ALA A 98 -41.38 -51.49 -12.96
N LEU A 99 -42.21 -51.28 -11.93
CA LEU A 99 -42.30 -49.99 -11.23
C LEU A 99 -41.00 -49.63 -10.49
N HIS A 100 -40.37 -50.60 -9.82
CA HIS A 100 -39.08 -50.37 -9.15
C HIS A 100 -37.99 -49.99 -10.15
N LYS A 101 -37.84 -50.76 -11.22
CA LYS A 101 -36.86 -50.48 -12.28
C LYS A 101 -37.11 -49.10 -12.92
N ALA A 102 -38.37 -48.77 -13.20
CA ALA A 102 -38.71 -47.45 -13.73
C ALA A 102 -38.42 -46.31 -12.73
N ALA A 103 -38.54 -46.55 -11.43
CA ALA A 103 -38.17 -45.57 -10.41
C ALA A 103 -36.65 -45.37 -10.32
N GLU A 104 -35.88 -46.46 -10.34
CA GLU A 104 -34.40 -46.42 -10.35
C GLU A 104 -33.87 -45.72 -11.61
N GLU A 105 -34.41 -46.04 -12.79
CA GLU A 105 -34.03 -45.41 -14.04
C GLU A 105 -34.32 -43.90 -14.04
N ARG A 106 -35.46 -43.47 -13.48
CA ARG A 106 -35.78 -42.04 -13.32
C ARG A 106 -34.82 -41.33 -12.37
N GLN A 107 -34.44 -41.96 -11.26
CA GLN A 107 -33.47 -41.37 -10.32
C GLN A 107 -32.09 -41.25 -10.97
N LEU A 108 -31.63 -42.29 -11.68
CA LEU A 108 -30.35 -42.27 -12.39
C LEU A 108 -30.34 -41.22 -13.50
N ALA A 109 -31.43 -41.11 -14.26
CA ALA A 109 -31.58 -40.08 -15.29
C ALA A 109 -31.49 -38.67 -14.70
N ALA A 110 -32.22 -38.41 -13.60
CA ALA A 110 -32.18 -37.12 -12.91
C ALA A 110 -30.79 -36.79 -12.33
N HIS A 111 -30.03 -37.78 -11.86
CA HIS A 111 -28.67 -37.57 -11.39
C HIS A 111 -27.74 -37.17 -12.54
N LYS A 112 -27.74 -37.95 -13.63
CA LYS A 112 -26.92 -37.69 -14.82
C LYS A 112 -27.26 -36.35 -15.47
N GLU A 113 -28.53 -35.95 -15.47
CA GLU A 113 -28.95 -34.65 -15.99
C GLU A 113 -28.36 -33.48 -15.17
N ARG A 114 -28.34 -33.58 -13.84
CA ARG A 114 -27.68 -32.56 -12.99
C ARG A 114 -26.18 -32.49 -13.23
N GLU A 115 -25.52 -33.64 -13.38
CA GLU A 115 -24.09 -33.68 -13.70
C GLU A 115 -23.79 -33.09 -15.07
N ALA A 116 -24.61 -33.43 -16.08
CA ALA A 116 -24.49 -32.88 -17.43
C ALA A 116 -24.63 -31.35 -17.42
N LEU A 117 -25.60 -30.81 -16.69
CA LEU A 117 -25.78 -29.36 -16.54
C LEU A 117 -24.59 -28.69 -15.83
N ARG A 118 -24.04 -29.31 -14.77
CA ARG A 118 -22.86 -28.80 -14.07
C ARG A 118 -21.64 -28.76 -14.99
N LEU A 119 -21.34 -29.87 -15.68
CA LEU A 119 -20.21 -29.96 -16.60
C LEU A 119 -20.36 -29.01 -17.79
N GLN A 120 -21.59 -28.82 -18.28
CA GLN A 120 -21.87 -27.85 -19.34
C GLN A 120 -21.57 -26.42 -18.86
N ALA A 121 -22.00 -26.04 -17.65
CA ALA A 121 -21.69 -24.74 -17.07
C ALA A 121 -20.17 -24.54 -16.90
N GLU A 122 -19.44 -25.53 -16.38
CA GLU A 122 -17.98 -25.47 -16.23
C GLU A 122 -17.27 -25.33 -17.59
N ASN A 123 -17.70 -26.10 -18.59
CA ASN A 123 -17.15 -26.02 -19.95
C ASN A 123 -17.35 -24.61 -20.53
N THR A 124 -18.53 -24.00 -20.35
CA THR A 124 -18.75 -22.62 -20.81
C THR A 124 -17.83 -21.61 -20.14
N GLN A 125 -17.56 -21.74 -18.83
CA GLN A 125 -16.62 -20.86 -18.12
C GLN A 125 -15.18 -21.05 -18.60
N LEU A 126 -14.73 -22.28 -18.78
CA LEU A 126 -13.39 -22.58 -19.30
C LEU A 126 -13.21 -22.05 -20.73
N MET A 127 -14.23 -22.17 -21.57
CA MET A 127 -14.22 -21.62 -22.93
C MET A 127 -14.15 -20.09 -22.93
N GLN A 128 -14.88 -19.42 -22.05
CA GLN A 128 -14.76 -17.96 -21.88
C GLN A 128 -13.35 -17.57 -21.40
N ARG A 129 -12.81 -18.27 -20.40
CA ARG A 129 -11.45 -17.99 -19.89
C ARG A 129 -10.40 -18.20 -20.98
N LYS A 130 -10.50 -19.29 -21.75
CA LYS A 130 -9.65 -19.55 -22.91
C LYS A 130 -9.74 -18.41 -23.93
N GLY A 131 -10.95 -17.94 -24.24
CA GLY A 131 -11.16 -16.77 -25.12
C GLY A 131 -10.40 -15.53 -24.61
N THR A 132 -10.58 -15.15 -23.34
CA THR A 132 -9.90 -13.98 -22.76
C THR A 132 -8.37 -14.09 -22.76
N LEU A 133 -7.83 -15.30 -22.54
CA LEU A 133 -6.40 -15.53 -22.56
C LEU A 133 -5.83 -15.47 -23.98
N LEU A 134 -6.54 -16.03 -24.97
CA LEU A 134 -6.15 -15.94 -26.37
C LEU A 134 -6.17 -14.50 -26.87
N GLU A 135 -7.18 -13.71 -26.52
CA GLU A 135 -7.22 -12.27 -26.87
C GLU A 135 -6.03 -11.51 -26.27
N ARG A 136 -5.68 -11.79 -25.00
CA ARG A 136 -4.53 -11.16 -24.35
C ARG A 136 -3.21 -11.60 -24.98
N GLN A 137 -3.10 -12.88 -25.33
CA GLN A 137 -1.94 -13.42 -26.03
C GLN A 137 -1.78 -12.77 -27.40
N GLU A 138 -2.86 -12.64 -28.18
CA GLU A 138 -2.85 -11.98 -29.48
C GLU A 138 -2.42 -10.51 -29.36
N LYS A 139 -3.00 -9.77 -28.41
CA LYS A 139 -2.62 -8.37 -28.13
C LYS A 139 -1.16 -8.21 -27.74
N ASN A 140 -0.61 -9.18 -27.00
CA ASN A 140 0.79 -9.16 -26.57
C ASN A 140 1.76 -9.73 -27.62
N SER A 141 1.27 -10.56 -28.54
CA SER A 141 2.09 -11.24 -29.56
C SER A 141 2.84 -10.24 -30.44
N LYS A 142 2.24 -9.08 -30.72
CA LYS A 142 2.87 -8.00 -31.48
C LYS A 142 4.17 -7.49 -30.85
N TYR A 143 4.26 -7.46 -29.52
CA TYR A 143 5.47 -7.02 -28.82
C TYR A 143 6.56 -8.09 -28.86
N GLN A 144 6.16 -9.36 -28.70
CA GLN A 144 7.09 -10.49 -28.86
C GLN A 144 7.64 -10.53 -30.29
N GLN A 145 6.79 -10.44 -31.31
CA GLN A 145 7.21 -10.38 -32.71
C GLN A 145 8.09 -9.17 -32.99
N TYR A 146 7.77 -8.01 -32.42
CA TYR A 146 8.61 -6.82 -32.53
C TYR A 146 10.01 -7.08 -31.96
N LEU A 147 10.11 -7.61 -30.73
CA LEU A 147 11.40 -7.91 -30.10
C LEU A 147 12.18 -8.99 -30.86
N GLN A 148 11.51 -9.99 -31.42
CA GLN A 148 12.13 -10.98 -32.30
C GLN A 148 12.71 -10.33 -33.57
N ARG A 149 11.98 -9.42 -34.22
CA ARG A 149 12.51 -8.67 -35.38
C ARG A 149 13.69 -7.76 -35.02
N VAL A 150 13.74 -7.24 -33.80
CA VAL A 150 14.89 -6.46 -33.32
C VAL A 150 16.09 -7.37 -33.09
N LEU A 151 15.88 -8.55 -32.50
CA LEU A 151 16.89 -9.59 -32.32
C LEU A 151 17.49 -10.05 -33.66
N GLU A 152 16.66 -10.28 -34.68
CA GLU A 152 17.13 -10.64 -36.04
C GLU A 152 18.02 -9.58 -36.70
N ARG A 153 17.93 -8.32 -36.25
CA ARG A 153 18.72 -7.20 -36.80
C ARG A 153 19.96 -6.88 -35.96
N THR A 154 20.11 -7.49 -34.80
CA THR A 154 21.11 -7.11 -33.81
C THR A 154 21.88 -8.34 -33.35
N ASP A 155 23.17 -8.38 -33.66
CA ASP A 155 24.04 -9.50 -33.30
C ASP A 155 24.51 -9.47 -31.82
N GLU A 156 24.13 -8.46 -31.04
CA GLU A 156 24.54 -8.29 -29.64
C GLU A 156 23.84 -9.25 -28.66
N PHE A 157 22.72 -9.84 -29.05
CA PHE A 157 21.88 -10.67 -28.17
C PHE A 157 21.50 -11.96 -28.89
N GLN A 158 21.44 -13.06 -28.15
CA GLN A 158 20.98 -14.34 -28.67
C GLN A 158 19.49 -14.56 -28.39
N GLU A 159 19.00 -14.03 -27.27
CA GLU A 159 17.61 -14.16 -26.85
C GLU A 159 16.99 -12.81 -26.54
N VAL A 160 15.69 -12.70 -26.78
CA VAL A 160 14.89 -11.52 -26.40
C VAL A 160 14.99 -11.25 -24.89
N GLN A 161 15.13 -12.30 -24.08
CA GLN A 161 15.26 -12.18 -22.63
C GLN A 161 16.53 -11.42 -22.23
N GLU A 162 17.66 -11.66 -22.89
CA GLU A 162 18.91 -10.94 -22.63
C GLU A 162 18.77 -9.43 -22.90
N MET A 163 18.02 -9.06 -23.93
CA MET A 163 17.72 -7.65 -24.25
C MET A 163 16.87 -7.00 -23.17
N ILE A 164 15.86 -7.71 -22.66
CA ILE A 164 15.01 -7.26 -21.55
C ILE A 164 15.85 -7.10 -20.28
N ASP A 165 16.73 -8.05 -19.98
CA ASP A 165 17.57 -8.03 -18.78
C ASP A 165 18.62 -6.92 -18.86
N ARG A 166 19.21 -6.68 -20.04
CA ARG A 166 20.10 -5.54 -20.27
C ARG A 166 19.35 -4.23 -20.12
N PHE A 167 18.15 -4.10 -20.69
CA PHE A 167 17.30 -2.92 -20.49
C PHE A 167 17.00 -2.68 -19.01
N ASN A 168 16.57 -3.71 -18.28
CA ASN A 168 16.27 -3.62 -16.85
C ASN A 168 17.50 -3.20 -16.04
N THR A 169 18.67 -3.75 -16.37
CA THR A 169 19.94 -3.39 -15.74
C THR A 169 20.29 -1.93 -16.01
N LEU A 170 20.17 -1.47 -17.25
CA LEU A 170 20.42 -0.07 -17.63
C LEU A 170 19.44 0.89 -16.96
N MET A 171 18.17 0.55 -16.90
CA MET A 171 17.16 1.35 -16.18
C MET A 171 17.48 1.42 -14.68
N ALA A 172 17.88 0.29 -14.08
CA ALA A 172 18.27 0.25 -12.69
C ALA A 172 19.53 1.09 -12.41
N THR A 173 20.55 1.03 -13.27
CA THR A 173 21.76 1.85 -13.13
C THR A 173 21.49 3.33 -13.38
N GLN A 174 20.68 3.66 -14.39
CA GLN A 174 20.25 5.03 -14.67
C GLN A 174 19.53 5.64 -13.47
N ASN A 175 18.57 4.92 -12.88
CA ASN A 175 17.86 5.39 -11.68
C ASN A 175 18.80 5.62 -10.50
N LYS A 176 19.79 4.74 -10.29
CA LYS A 176 20.82 4.91 -9.26
C LYS A 176 21.70 6.13 -9.52
N LEU A 177 22.12 6.34 -10.76
CA LEU A 177 22.94 7.47 -11.17
C LEU A 177 22.20 8.79 -11.00
N LEU A 178 20.94 8.86 -11.42
CA LEU A 178 20.09 10.05 -11.25
C LEU A 178 19.91 10.41 -9.77
N LYS A 179 19.66 9.41 -8.92
CA LYS A 179 19.55 9.64 -7.47
C LYS A 179 20.86 10.19 -6.89
N ARG A 180 22.00 9.58 -7.23
CA ARG A 180 23.32 10.04 -6.77
C ARG A 180 23.65 11.45 -7.28
N ASP A 181 23.29 11.75 -8.53
CA ASP A 181 23.52 13.07 -9.12
C ASP A 181 22.74 14.16 -8.37
N LEU A 182 21.47 13.90 -8.06
CA LEU A 182 20.66 14.79 -7.22
C LEU A 182 21.28 15.01 -5.83
N GLU A 183 21.70 13.94 -5.14
CA GLU A 183 22.35 14.01 -3.84
C GLU A 183 23.65 14.84 -3.89
N ASN A 184 24.46 14.63 -4.93
CA ASN A 184 25.70 15.39 -5.14
C ASN A 184 25.44 16.86 -5.43
N GLN A 185 24.42 17.17 -6.24
CA GLN A 185 24.04 18.53 -6.57
C GLN A 185 23.58 19.28 -5.31
N GLU A 186 22.75 18.65 -4.47
CA GLU A 186 22.34 19.24 -3.20
C GLU A 186 23.52 19.48 -2.26
N LEU A 187 24.48 18.55 -2.19
CA LEU A 187 25.69 18.74 -1.38
C LEU A 187 26.54 19.90 -1.91
N ALA A 188 26.75 19.98 -3.23
CA ALA A 188 27.51 21.05 -3.86
C ALA A 188 26.88 22.43 -3.62
N GLU A 189 25.56 22.56 -3.75
CA GLU A 189 24.85 23.81 -3.46
C GLU A 189 24.95 24.19 -1.97
N ARG A 190 24.87 23.22 -1.04
CA ARG A 190 25.08 23.48 0.39
C ARG A 190 26.50 23.98 0.68
N GLU A 191 27.53 23.36 0.13
CA GLU A 191 28.92 23.81 0.34
C GLU A 191 29.18 25.17 -0.32
N LYS A 192 28.61 25.43 -1.50
CA LYS A 192 28.67 26.73 -2.16
C LYS A 192 28.02 27.82 -1.31
N ALA A 193 26.85 27.56 -0.73
CA ALA A 193 26.18 28.49 0.17
C ALA A 193 27.02 28.78 1.42
N ARG A 194 27.64 27.76 2.02
CA ARG A 194 28.55 27.94 3.17
C ARG A 194 29.78 28.78 2.81
N LEU A 195 30.38 28.53 1.64
CA LEU A 195 31.53 29.30 1.18
C LEU A 195 31.17 30.78 0.97
N LEU A 196 30.02 31.06 0.34
CA LEU A 196 29.55 32.43 0.14
C LEU A 196 29.31 33.15 1.48
N HIS A 197 28.70 32.46 2.45
CA HIS A 197 28.50 33.00 3.78
C HIS A 197 29.83 33.34 4.46
N TYR A 198 30.77 32.40 4.46
CA TYR A 198 32.09 32.61 5.03
C TYR A 198 32.85 33.77 4.36
N GLN A 199 32.74 33.91 3.05
CA GLN A 199 33.33 35.03 2.31
C GLN A 199 32.73 36.38 2.73
N GLU A 200 31.41 36.45 2.91
CA GLU A 200 30.73 37.69 3.33
C GLU A 200 31.08 38.07 4.77
N GLU A 201 31.14 37.09 5.68
CA GLU A 201 31.60 37.30 7.06
C GLU A 201 33.05 37.81 7.09
N THR A 202 33.94 37.17 6.34
CA THR A 202 35.35 37.57 6.27
C THR A 202 35.50 38.97 5.65
N ARG A 203 34.72 39.28 4.61
CA ARG A 203 34.70 40.61 3.99
C ARG A 203 34.23 41.68 4.98
N SER A 204 33.20 41.38 5.75
CA SER A 204 32.67 42.27 6.80
C SER A 204 33.71 42.54 7.88
N GLN A 205 34.41 41.49 8.33
CA GLN A 205 35.51 41.63 9.30
C GLN A 205 36.67 42.46 8.77
N ILE A 206 37.09 42.23 7.52
CA ILE A 206 38.14 43.04 6.88
C ILE A 206 37.72 44.51 6.81
N LEU A 207 36.47 44.79 6.46
CA LEU A 207 35.95 46.16 6.42
C LEU A 207 35.96 46.81 7.81
N GLU A 208 35.55 46.08 8.84
CA GLU A 208 35.59 46.55 10.23
C GLU A 208 37.02 46.88 10.66
N LEU A 209 37.98 45.97 10.44
CA LEU A 209 39.39 46.18 10.78
C LEU A 209 39.99 47.36 10.01
N ASN A 210 39.66 47.52 8.72
CA ASN A 210 40.12 48.66 7.93
C ASN A 210 39.57 49.99 8.48
N ASN A 211 38.31 50.02 8.91
CA ASN A 211 37.74 51.20 9.55
C ASN A 211 38.43 51.52 10.88
N GLN A 212 38.75 50.50 11.70
CA GLN A 212 39.50 50.67 12.94
C GLN A 212 40.93 51.18 12.68
N ILE A 213 41.63 50.64 11.67
CA ILE A 213 42.96 51.12 11.26
C ILE A 213 42.89 52.59 10.85
N ALA A 214 41.92 52.97 10.02
CA ALA A 214 41.76 54.35 9.58
C ALA A 214 41.48 55.31 10.76
N GLN A 215 40.65 54.90 11.72
CA GLN A 215 40.40 55.67 12.95
C GLN A 215 41.68 55.86 13.78
N LEU A 216 42.39 54.77 14.06
CA LEU A 216 43.63 54.80 14.84
C LEU A 216 44.74 55.61 14.15
N GLN A 217 44.83 55.56 12.82
CA GLN A 217 45.75 56.39 12.05
C GLN A 217 45.41 57.88 12.16
N GLY A 218 44.13 58.24 12.01
CA GLY A 218 43.67 59.62 12.20
C GLY A 218 43.94 60.14 13.61
N GLU A 219 43.73 59.30 14.63
CA GLU A 219 44.07 59.64 16.03
C GLU A 219 45.58 59.84 16.22
N LEU A 220 46.39 58.94 15.67
CA LEU A 220 47.86 59.00 15.74
C LEU A 220 48.39 60.28 15.09
N GLU A 221 47.90 60.62 13.89
CA GLU A 221 48.29 61.84 13.18
C GLU A 221 47.90 63.10 13.96
N ARG A 222 46.70 63.12 14.54
CA ARG A 222 46.25 64.22 15.40
C ARG A 222 47.15 64.40 16.61
N VAL A 223 47.50 63.31 17.31
CA VAL A 223 48.39 63.35 18.47
C VAL A 223 49.80 63.78 18.07
N ARG A 224 50.33 63.27 16.95
CA ARG A 224 51.64 63.69 16.40
C ARG A 224 51.67 65.16 16.04
N ALA A 225 50.62 65.70 15.43
CA ALA A 225 50.53 67.11 15.11
C ALA A 225 50.57 67.99 16.38
N VAL A 226 49.87 67.57 17.45
CA VAL A 226 49.91 68.26 18.74
C VAL A 226 51.30 68.16 19.37
N ALA A 227 51.92 66.98 19.38
CA ALA A 227 53.27 66.78 19.90
C ALA A 227 54.29 67.69 19.19
N PHE A 228 54.24 67.74 17.87
CA PHE A 228 55.11 68.60 17.06
C PHE A 228 54.95 70.10 17.39
N GLN A 229 53.72 70.57 17.61
CA GLN A 229 53.48 71.96 18.04
C GLN A 229 54.14 72.26 19.39
N TRP A 230 54.04 71.34 20.35
CA TRP A 230 54.66 71.49 21.67
C TRP A 230 56.18 71.40 21.61
N GLU A 231 56.74 70.50 20.81
CA GLU A 231 58.18 70.40 20.57
C GLU A 231 58.74 71.68 19.97
N SER A 232 58.07 72.24 18.96
CA SER A 232 58.46 73.52 18.35
C SER A 232 58.43 74.67 19.37
N ARG A 233 57.36 74.75 20.18
CA ARG A 233 57.23 75.76 21.23
C ARG A 233 58.31 75.60 22.31
N TRP A 234 58.63 74.36 22.68
CA TRP A 234 59.69 74.06 23.64
C TRP A 234 61.06 74.48 23.12
N ALA A 235 61.38 74.14 21.86
CA ALA A 235 62.63 74.56 21.22
C ALA A 235 62.76 76.09 21.18
N GLN A 236 61.68 76.83 20.90
CA GLN A 236 61.68 78.29 20.93
C GLN A 236 61.98 78.84 22.34
N ILE A 237 61.37 78.27 23.38
CA ILE A 237 61.63 78.66 24.78
C ILE A 237 63.09 78.39 25.14
N GLN A 238 63.62 77.23 24.78
CA GLN A 238 65.02 76.89 25.06
C GLN A 238 66.00 77.82 24.34
N ASN A 239 65.79 78.10 23.06
CA ASN A 239 66.62 79.04 22.30
C ASN A 239 66.59 80.44 22.93
N THR A 240 65.40 80.91 23.30
CA THR A 240 65.24 82.21 23.97
C THR A 240 65.97 82.24 25.31
N ALA A 241 65.88 81.16 26.11
CA ALA A 241 66.58 81.05 27.38
C ALA A 241 68.11 81.03 27.20
N ALA A 242 68.61 80.31 26.19
CA ALA A 242 70.02 80.26 25.86
C ALA A 242 70.57 81.62 25.41
N GLU A 243 69.83 82.34 24.55
CA GLU A 243 70.17 83.70 24.14
C GLU A 243 70.22 84.66 25.32
N ASN A 244 69.22 84.62 26.19
CA ASN A 244 69.17 85.46 27.39
C ASN A 244 70.31 85.14 28.36
N THR A 245 70.63 83.85 28.53
CA THR A 245 71.75 83.39 29.36
C THR A 245 73.08 83.89 28.81
N LEU A 246 73.27 83.81 27.48
CA LEU A 246 74.47 84.33 26.81
C LEU A 246 74.57 85.86 26.93
N ARG A 247 73.47 86.58 26.72
CA ARG A 247 73.42 88.05 26.90
C ARG A 247 73.77 88.43 28.33
N LEU A 248 73.17 87.77 29.31
CA LEU A 248 73.46 88.00 30.73
C LEU A 248 74.94 87.72 31.03
N GLY A 249 75.49 86.60 30.54
CA GLY A 249 76.91 86.28 30.70
C GLY A 249 77.84 87.34 30.09
N ARG A 250 77.51 87.88 28.91
CA ARG A 250 78.26 88.97 28.27
C ARG A 250 78.20 90.26 29.07
N ILE A 251 77.01 90.65 29.53
CA ILE A 251 76.82 91.83 30.37
C ILE A 251 77.68 91.70 31.64
N ARG A 252 77.59 90.56 32.34
CA ARG A 252 78.37 90.30 33.55
C ARG A 252 79.88 90.40 33.31
N MET A 253 80.36 89.78 32.23
CA MET A 253 81.79 89.80 31.89
C MET A 253 82.27 91.22 31.52
N SER A 254 81.50 91.95 30.71
CA SER A 254 81.83 93.32 30.33
C SER A 254 81.83 94.26 31.53
N THR A 255 80.83 94.15 32.41
CA THR A 255 80.77 94.89 33.67
C THR A 255 81.99 94.59 34.54
N LEU A 256 82.30 93.32 34.77
CA LEU A 256 83.45 92.92 35.58
C LEU A 256 84.76 93.47 35.02
N ASN A 257 84.96 93.38 33.70
CA ASN A 257 86.16 93.90 33.04
C ASN A 257 86.30 95.42 33.19
N LEU A 258 85.20 96.16 33.02
CA LEU A 258 85.18 97.61 33.21
C LEU A 258 85.48 97.98 34.67
N PHE A 259 84.82 97.30 35.61
CA PHE A 259 85.02 97.50 37.03
C PHE A 259 86.47 97.23 37.45
N GLN A 260 87.06 96.11 37.04
CA GLN A 260 88.45 95.79 37.32
C GLN A 260 89.43 96.81 36.72
N THR A 261 89.14 97.30 35.52
CA THR A 261 89.95 98.34 34.87
C THR A 261 89.92 99.64 35.66
N ILE A 262 88.73 100.10 36.05
CA ILE A 262 88.54 101.30 36.87
C ILE A 262 89.19 101.14 38.23
N SER A 263 88.94 100.03 38.94
CA SER A 263 89.52 99.77 40.25
C SER A 263 91.05 99.73 40.21
N LYS A 264 91.64 99.20 39.12
CA LYS A 264 93.10 99.19 38.91
C LYS A 264 93.66 100.58 38.61
N GLN A 265 93.00 101.37 37.75
CA GLN A 265 93.46 102.72 37.38
C GLN A 265 93.31 103.72 38.52
N MET A 266 92.19 103.67 39.23
CA MET A 266 91.86 104.57 40.35
C MET A 266 92.46 104.09 41.70
N ARG A 267 93.10 102.92 41.73
CA ARG A 267 93.62 102.26 42.95
C ARG A 267 92.56 102.12 44.06
N LEU A 268 91.31 101.84 43.68
CA LEU A 268 90.20 101.64 44.62
C LEU A 268 90.38 100.29 45.34
N LYS A 269 90.38 100.30 46.68
CA LYS A 269 90.18 99.07 47.45
C LYS A 269 88.77 98.55 47.19
N THR A 270 88.68 97.29 46.81
CA THR A 270 87.44 96.68 46.33
C THR A 270 86.93 95.65 47.34
N GLU A 271 85.70 95.83 47.82
CA GLU A 271 84.98 94.85 48.66
C GLU A 271 83.82 94.18 47.91
N ILE A 272 83.64 94.49 46.62
CA ILE A 272 82.50 94.01 45.82
C ILE A 272 82.78 92.61 45.31
N SER A 273 81.79 91.71 45.46
CA SER A 273 81.85 90.35 44.96
C SER A 273 81.95 90.30 43.43
N VAL A 274 82.71 89.32 42.92
CA VAL A 274 82.82 89.05 41.48
C VAL A 274 81.46 88.69 40.86
N GLU A 275 80.56 88.11 41.65
CA GLU A 275 79.22 87.70 41.22
C GLU A 275 78.19 88.85 41.29
N ASP A 276 78.48 89.90 42.08
CA ASP A 276 77.58 91.03 42.28
C ASP A 276 77.74 92.07 41.15
N THR A 277 77.07 91.80 40.04
CA THR A 277 77.12 92.63 38.84
C THR A 277 76.47 94.00 39.05
N GLU A 278 75.47 94.09 39.94
CA GLU A 278 74.74 95.32 40.21
C GLU A 278 75.63 96.32 40.96
N ALA A 279 76.31 95.87 42.04
CA ALA A 279 77.24 96.71 42.77
C ALA A 279 78.44 97.16 41.91
N GLN A 280 78.92 96.32 40.98
CA GLN A 280 79.97 96.69 40.02
C GLN A 280 79.50 97.81 39.09
N LEU A 281 78.28 97.70 38.54
CA LEU A 281 77.69 98.75 37.70
C LEU A 281 77.52 100.07 38.45
N GLU A 282 77.08 100.05 39.71
CA GLU A 282 76.96 101.25 40.54
C GLU A 282 78.31 101.96 40.72
N LYS A 283 79.39 101.22 41.00
CA LYS A 283 80.73 101.82 41.12
C LYS A 283 81.26 102.34 39.80
N ILE A 284 81.02 101.62 38.71
CA ILE A 284 81.36 102.10 37.37
C ILE A 284 80.65 103.43 37.11
N GLN A 285 79.34 103.51 37.40
CA GLN A 285 78.54 104.72 37.22
C GLN A 285 79.12 105.91 37.99
N ILE A 286 79.36 105.75 39.30
CA ILE A 286 79.94 106.80 40.16
C ILE A 286 81.27 107.30 39.58
N CYS A 287 82.15 106.39 39.16
CA CYS A 287 83.45 106.76 38.60
C CYS A 287 83.33 107.53 37.28
N PHE A 288 82.38 107.15 36.41
CA PHE A 288 82.14 107.88 35.16
C PHE A 288 81.52 109.26 35.40
N GLU A 289 80.64 109.40 36.40
CA GLU A 289 80.09 110.69 36.81
C GLU A 289 81.19 111.62 37.32
N ASP A 290 82.09 111.11 38.16
CA ASP A 290 83.25 111.86 38.66
C ASP A 290 84.20 112.29 37.52
N LEU A 291 84.54 111.37 36.61
CA LEU A 291 85.36 111.69 35.44
C LEU A 291 84.69 112.72 34.52
N SER A 292 83.37 112.65 34.37
CA SER A 292 82.60 113.63 33.58
C SER A 292 82.63 115.01 34.23
N ALA A 293 82.52 115.07 35.57
CA ALA A 293 82.64 116.31 36.33
C ALA A 293 84.04 116.92 36.16
N ILE A 294 85.09 116.13 36.35
CA ILE A 294 86.49 116.56 36.18
C ILE A 294 86.74 117.04 34.74
N TYR A 295 86.25 116.32 33.73
CA TYR A 295 86.42 116.72 32.33
C TYR A 295 85.69 118.02 31.99
N LYS A 296 84.49 118.23 32.53
CA LYS A 296 83.76 119.51 32.39
C LYS A 296 84.54 120.66 33.02
N ASP A 297 85.18 120.44 34.16
CA ASP A 297 86.00 121.45 34.84
C ASP A 297 87.28 121.76 34.06
N LEU A 298 87.96 120.73 33.52
CA LEU A 298 89.12 120.92 32.63
C LEU A 298 88.77 121.66 31.34
N LYS A 299 87.62 121.37 30.74
CA LYS A 299 87.15 122.06 29.52
C LYS A 299 86.84 123.54 29.79
N LYS A 300 86.41 123.89 31.00
CA LYS A 300 86.31 125.30 31.45
C LYS A 300 87.67 125.95 31.65
N ALA A 301 88.72 125.18 31.96
CA ALA A 301 90.07 125.68 32.26
C ALA A 301 90.98 125.91 31.02
N GLY A 302 90.53 125.59 29.80
CA GLY A 302 91.19 126.06 28.56
C GLY A 302 92.44 125.30 28.09
N THR A 303 92.66 124.05 28.50
CA THR A 303 93.85 123.26 28.10
C THR A 303 93.55 122.29 26.95
N THR A 304 94.03 122.61 25.74
CA THR A 304 94.06 121.69 24.58
C THR A 304 95.07 120.55 24.80
N PRO A 305 94.65 119.27 24.72
CA PRO A 305 95.56 118.13 24.77
C PRO A 305 96.32 117.99 23.44
N GLN A 306 97.65 117.91 23.49
CA GLN A 306 98.48 117.56 22.35
C GLN A 306 98.45 116.05 22.12
N THR A 307 97.91 115.63 20.99
CA THR A 307 97.87 114.23 20.54
C THR A 307 99.25 113.83 19.99
N PRO A 308 99.90 112.75 20.47
CA PRO A 308 101.07 112.18 19.82
C PRO A 308 100.64 111.47 18.53
N ALA A 309 101.28 111.82 17.41
CA ALA A 309 101.10 111.14 16.13
C ALA A 309 101.62 109.69 16.22
N VAL A 310 100.77 108.75 15.84
CA VAL A 310 101.09 107.31 15.78
C VAL A 310 101.99 107.04 14.56
N PRO A 311 103.12 106.33 14.70
CA PRO A 311 103.92 105.91 13.56
C PRO A 311 103.21 104.78 12.81
N THR A 312 102.96 104.99 11.51
CA THR A 312 102.60 103.93 10.56
C THR A 312 103.82 103.07 10.25
N THR A 313 103.95 101.93 10.91
CA THR A 313 104.77 100.80 10.44
C THR A 313 103.87 99.78 9.76
N ASN A 314 104.27 99.36 8.56
CA ASN A 314 103.75 98.31 7.67
C ASN A 314 102.73 97.30 8.20
#